data_AF-A0A4R6G1Z5-F1
#
_entry.id   AF-A0A4R6G1Z5-F1
#
_cell.length_a   1.000
_cell.length_b   1.000
_cell.length_c   1.000
_cell.angle_alpha   90.00
_cell.angle_beta   90.00
_cell.angle_gamma   90.00
#
_symmetry.space_group_name_H-M   'P 1'
#
loop_
_entity.id
_entity.type
_entity.pdbx_description
1 polymer ?
#
loop_
_entity_poly.entity_id
_entity_poly.type
_entity_poly.pdbx_seq_one_letter_code
_entity_poly.pdbx_strand_id
1 'polypeptide(L)'
;MEQRTRRAFPRHPWDLVIATAAGVVLSAVIAGAAAAIVPPAVANIGSEVADGVAAVEIGDAGASVVVPSGWVVVGGGADRVTVRSPDGVLTVRLTAVDGGLDRAAQSALDEAASHAGEGERSRPLSETLRSGATFRHIDIGDRFLAGGLASGAGAEDAIAVVAATSDEVTLDTYRPALAELVERIDP
;
A
#
# COMPACT_ATOMS: atom_id res chain seq x y z
N MET A 1 9.31 -33.94 -72.07
CA MET A 1 9.18 -34.14 -70.60
C MET A 1 9.21 -32.76 -69.97
N GLU A 2 8.03 -32.19 -69.75
CA GLU A 2 7.80 -30.75 -69.51
C GLU A 2 8.11 -30.33 -68.06
N GLN A 3 8.92 -29.27 -67.91
CA GLN A 3 9.08 -28.55 -66.64
C GLN A 3 7.84 -27.67 -66.38
N ARG A 4 6.95 -28.12 -65.50
CA ARG A 4 5.92 -27.25 -64.91
C ARG A 4 6.50 -26.52 -63.70
N THR A 5 6.73 -25.23 -63.92
CA THR A 5 6.91 -24.19 -62.90
C THR A 5 5.73 -24.21 -61.91
N ARG A 6 5.98 -24.60 -60.65
CA ARG A 6 5.00 -24.42 -59.58
C ARG A 6 4.92 -22.94 -59.24
N ARG A 7 3.79 -22.31 -59.59
CA ARG A 7 3.46 -20.93 -59.23
C ARG A 7 3.52 -20.78 -57.70
N ALA A 8 4.20 -19.74 -57.24
CA ALA A 8 4.06 -19.26 -55.87
C ALA A 8 2.58 -18.88 -55.66
N PHE A 9 1.91 -19.55 -54.73
CA PHE A 9 0.57 -19.15 -54.30
C PHE A 9 0.64 -17.69 -53.80
N PRO A 10 -0.28 -16.81 -54.21
CA PRO A 10 -0.37 -15.49 -53.61
C PRO A 10 -0.73 -15.70 -52.14
N ARG A 11 0.22 -15.46 -51.24
CA ARG A 11 -0.07 -15.38 -49.80
C ARG A 11 -0.97 -14.18 -49.64
N HIS A 12 -2.25 -14.45 -49.36
CA HIS A 12 -3.26 -13.43 -49.21
C HIS A 12 -2.80 -12.51 -48.06
N PRO A 13 -2.87 -11.17 -48.19
CA PRO A 13 -2.30 -10.23 -47.20
C PRO A 13 -2.86 -10.46 -45.79
N TRP A 14 -4.00 -11.12 -45.69
CA TRP A 14 -4.64 -11.51 -44.44
C TRP A 14 -4.00 -12.70 -43.72
N ASP A 15 -3.27 -13.59 -44.39
CA ASP A 15 -2.61 -14.73 -43.72
C ASP A 15 -1.51 -14.25 -42.76
N LEU A 16 -0.84 -13.14 -43.11
CA LEU A 16 0.21 -12.53 -42.31
C LEU A 16 -0.36 -11.75 -41.11
N VAL A 17 -1.57 -11.20 -41.27
CA VAL A 17 -2.35 -10.51 -40.23
C VAL A 17 -2.93 -11.50 -39.23
N ILE A 18 -3.44 -12.64 -39.69
CA ILE A 18 -3.99 -13.69 -38.83
C ILE A 18 -2.88 -14.36 -38.01
N ALA A 19 -1.71 -14.59 -38.61
CA ALA A 19 -0.56 -15.14 -37.89
C ALA A 19 0.00 -14.18 -36.82
N THR A 20 0.04 -12.86 -37.10
CA THR A 20 0.45 -11.86 -36.09
C THR A 20 -0.61 -11.68 -35.00
N ALA A 21 -1.90 -11.68 -35.34
CA ALA A 21 -2.98 -11.61 -34.36
C ALA A 21 -2.97 -12.82 -33.41
N ALA A 22 -2.76 -14.04 -33.92
CA ALA A 22 -2.64 -15.24 -33.10
C ALA A 22 -1.41 -15.19 -32.16
N GLY A 23 -0.28 -14.66 -32.63
CA GLY A 23 0.93 -14.49 -31.81
C GLY A 23 0.76 -13.46 -30.68
N VAL A 24 0.06 -12.35 -30.93
CA VAL A 24 -0.25 -11.33 -29.92
C VAL A 24 -1.23 -11.87 -28.88
N VAL A 25 -2.27 -12.61 -29.32
CA VAL A 25 -3.24 -13.23 -28.40
C VAL A 25 -2.57 -14.29 -27.51
N LEU A 26 -1.69 -15.14 -28.07
CA LEU A 26 -0.97 -16.14 -27.28
C LEU A 26 -0.01 -15.49 -26.27
N SER A 27 0.66 -14.40 -26.65
CA SER A 27 1.53 -13.63 -25.75
C SER A 27 0.74 -12.93 -24.63
N ALA A 28 -0.45 -12.41 -24.94
CA ALA A 28 -1.35 -11.80 -23.96
C ALA A 28 -1.93 -12.83 -22.98
N VAL A 29 -2.19 -14.07 -23.42
CA VAL A 29 -2.64 -15.15 -22.55
C VAL A 29 -1.51 -15.64 -21.63
N ILE A 30 -0.27 -15.73 -22.12
CA ILE A 30 0.90 -16.08 -21.28
C ILE A 30 1.21 -14.95 -20.29
N ALA A 31 1.13 -13.68 -20.70
CA ALA A 31 1.28 -12.54 -19.81
C ALA A 31 0.14 -12.47 -18.76
N GLY A 32 -1.10 -12.77 -19.15
CA GLY A 32 -2.24 -12.85 -18.24
C GLY A 32 -2.17 -14.01 -17.25
N ALA A 33 -1.66 -15.17 -17.68
CA ALA A 33 -1.46 -16.33 -16.81
C ALA A 33 -0.23 -16.17 -15.89
N ALA A 34 0.83 -15.51 -16.35
CA ALA A 34 1.98 -15.17 -15.51
C ALA A 34 1.63 -14.12 -14.44
N ALA A 35 0.68 -13.22 -14.71
CA ALA A 35 0.13 -12.31 -13.70
C ALA A 35 -0.72 -13.03 -12.65
N ALA A 36 -1.33 -14.17 -12.99
CA ALA A 36 -2.18 -14.94 -12.08
C ALA A 36 -1.40 -15.95 -11.21
N ILE A 37 -0.16 -16.28 -11.58
CA ILE A 37 0.69 -17.23 -10.87
C ILE A 37 2.05 -16.58 -10.62
N VAL A 38 2.07 -15.58 -9.75
CA VAL A 38 3.30 -15.16 -9.09
C VAL A 38 3.62 -16.24 -8.06
N PRO A 39 4.74 -16.98 -8.19
CA PRO A 39 5.13 -17.93 -7.15
C PRO A 39 5.22 -17.19 -5.80
N PRO A 40 4.77 -17.75 -4.68
CA PRO A 40 4.85 -17.09 -3.38
C PRO A 40 6.28 -16.63 -3.03
N ALA A 41 7.30 -17.27 -3.60
CA ALA A 41 8.69 -16.86 -3.49
C ALA A 41 9.03 -15.49 -4.13
N VAL A 42 8.25 -15.00 -5.09
CA VAL A 42 8.43 -13.67 -5.73
C VAL A 42 7.56 -12.61 -5.04
N ALA A 43 6.39 -12.98 -4.51
CA ALA A 43 5.58 -12.10 -3.66
C ALA A 43 6.28 -11.77 -2.32
N ASN A 44 7.11 -12.70 -1.81
CA ASN A 44 7.87 -12.54 -0.57
C ASN A 44 9.15 -11.70 -0.70
N ILE A 45 9.54 -11.21 -1.89
CA ILE A 45 10.79 -10.44 -2.05
C ILE A 45 10.69 -9.05 -1.38
N GLY A 46 9.47 -8.59 -1.08
CA GLY A 46 9.25 -7.31 -0.41
C GLY A 46 8.36 -7.41 0.83
N SER A 47 8.19 -8.58 1.46
CA SER A 47 7.42 -8.66 2.70
C SER A 47 8.16 -9.41 3.79
N GLU A 48 8.26 -8.81 4.98
CA GLU A 48 8.95 -9.36 6.13
C GLU A 48 8.01 -9.43 7.33
N VAL A 49 8.10 -10.50 8.12
CA VAL A 49 7.37 -10.59 9.38
C VAL A 49 8.18 -9.85 10.44
N ALA A 50 7.59 -8.83 11.05
CA ALA A 50 8.23 -8.04 12.07
C ALA A 50 8.54 -8.88 13.32
N ASP A 51 9.73 -8.68 13.88
CA ASP A 51 10.20 -9.33 15.11
C ASP A 51 9.78 -8.56 16.38
N GLY A 52 9.21 -7.35 16.23
CA GLY A 52 8.81 -6.49 17.34
C GLY A 52 9.93 -5.63 17.91
N VAL A 53 11.13 -5.64 17.32
CA VAL A 53 12.33 -4.98 17.85
C VAL A 53 13.03 -4.14 16.79
N ALA A 54 13.23 -4.67 15.58
CA ALA A 54 13.90 -3.96 14.51
C ALA A 54 13.07 -2.77 14.03
N ALA A 55 13.73 -1.61 13.91
CA ALA A 55 13.14 -0.42 13.32
C ALA A 55 13.09 -0.56 11.79
N VAL A 56 11.97 -0.16 11.20
CA VAL A 56 11.76 -0.07 9.76
C VAL A 56 11.71 1.40 9.40
N GLU A 57 12.61 1.83 8.52
CA GLU A 57 12.66 3.20 8.02
C GLU A 57 11.40 3.53 7.21
N ILE A 58 10.82 4.71 7.47
CA ILE A 58 9.71 5.29 6.71
C ILE A 58 10.29 6.33 5.77
N GLY A 59 10.80 5.81 4.67
CA GLY A 59 11.47 6.57 3.64
C GLY A 59 12.82 7.16 4.01
N ASP A 60 13.29 8.12 3.22
CA ASP A 60 14.65 8.68 3.34
C ASP A 60 14.76 9.84 4.37
N ALA A 61 13.65 10.18 5.03
CA ALA A 61 13.53 11.33 5.94
C ALA A 61 14.03 11.06 7.38
N GLY A 62 14.53 9.85 7.67
CA GLY A 62 15.02 9.48 9.00
C GLY A 62 13.93 9.14 10.02
N ALA A 63 12.68 9.06 9.58
CA ALA A 63 11.58 8.55 10.40
C ALA A 63 11.59 7.02 10.39
N SER A 64 11.17 6.40 11.49
CA SER A 64 11.14 4.94 11.59
C SER A 64 9.95 4.44 12.40
N VAL A 65 9.65 3.15 12.28
CA VAL A 65 8.63 2.48 13.09
C VAL A 65 9.12 1.13 13.57
N VAL A 66 8.86 0.81 14.83
CA VAL A 66 9.01 -0.57 15.33
C VAL A 66 7.66 -1.26 15.28
N VAL A 67 7.49 -2.12 14.29
CA VAL A 67 6.23 -2.82 14.01
C VAL A 67 6.03 -3.98 15.01
N PRO A 68 4.83 -4.18 15.59
CA PRO A 68 4.61 -5.27 16.55
C PRO A 68 4.93 -6.65 15.99
N SER A 69 5.38 -7.56 16.87
CA SER A 69 5.81 -8.90 16.46
C SER A 69 4.69 -9.68 15.77
N GLY A 70 5.01 -10.38 14.69
CA GLY A 70 4.05 -11.20 13.94
C GLY A 70 3.21 -10.45 12.91
N TRP A 71 3.33 -9.12 12.85
CA TRP A 71 2.77 -8.31 11.77
C TRP A 71 3.62 -8.46 10.52
N VAL A 72 3.01 -8.21 9.37
CA VAL A 72 3.71 -8.27 8.08
C VAL A 72 4.00 -6.85 7.60
N VAL A 73 5.28 -6.53 7.45
CA VAL A 73 5.75 -5.35 6.75
C VAL A 73 5.71 -5.67 5.26
N VAL A 74 4.92 -4.93 4.51
CA VAL A 74 4.85 -4.99 3.05
C VAL A 74 5.58 -3.76 2.52
N GLY A 75 6.71 -4.02 1.88
CA GLY A 75 7.62 -3.02 1.32
C GLY A 75 6.85 -1.95 0.56
N GLY A 76 7.12 -0.70 0.94
CA GLY A 76 6.60 0.47 0.26
C GLY A 76 7.72 1.17 -0.51
N GLY A 77 7.32 2.10 -1.38
CA GLY A 77 8.25 2.89 -2.17
C GLY A 77 9.16 3.77 -1.31
N ALA A 78 9.90 4.66 -1.96
CA ALA A 78 10.94 5.48 -1.32
C ALA A 78 10.49 6.25 -0.06
N ASP A 79 9.19 6.53 0.11
CA ASP A 79 8.67 7.36 1.21
C ASP A 79 7.58 6.68 2.04
N ARG A 80 7.43 5.35 1.91
CA ARG A 80 6.24 4.65 2.42
C ARG A 80 6.56 3.29 3.00
N VAL A 81 5.84 2.94 4.07
CA VAL A 81 5.76 1.59 4.62
C VAL A 81 4.30 1.19 4.72
N THR A 82 3.98 -0.05 4.36
CA THR A 82 2.68 -0.65 4.65
C THR A 82 2.87 -1.80 5.62
N VAL A 83 2.05 -1.88 6.66
CA VAL A 83 2.05 -3.00 7.60
C VAL A 83 0.66 -3.62 7.68
N ARG A 84 0.62 -4.92 7.96
CA ARG A 84 -0.62 -5.69 8.09
C ARG A 84 -0.63 -6.46 9.39
N SER A 85 -1.80 -6.53 10.01
CA SER A 85 -2.01 -7.39 11.18
C SER A 85 -1.79 -8.88 10.83
N PRO A 86 -1.53 -9.73 11.83
CA PRO A 86 -1.26 -11.16 11.61
C PRO A 86 -2.41 -11.92 10.92
N ASP A 87 -3.65 -11.46 11.12
CA ASP A 87 -4.87 -11.99 10.48
C ASP A 87 -5.13 -11.39 9.09
N GLY A 88 -4.35 -10.38 8.68
CA GLY A 88 -4.47 -9.69 7.39
C GLY A 88 -5.66 -8.74 7.29
N VAL A 89 -6.46 -8.56 8.35
CA VAL A 89 -7.68 -7.75 8.33
C VAL A 89 -7.37 -6.25 8.40
N LEU A 90 -6.44 -5.84 9.26
CA LEU A 90 -6.00 -4.46 9.39
C LEU A 90 -4.80 -4.21 8.49
N THR A 91 -4.87 -3.17 7.68
CA THR A 91 -3.73 -2.59 6.95
C THR A 91 -3.48 -1.17 7.46
N VAL A 92 -2.23 -0.85 7.76
CA VAL A 92 -1.79 0.50 8.11
C VAL A 92 -0.73 0.95 7.13
N ARG A 93 -0.89 2.14 6.59
CA ARG A 93 0.05 2.77 5.68
C ARG A 93 0.63 4.00 6.34
N LEU A 94 1.96 4.06 6.34
CA LEU A 94 2.76 5.14 6.89
C LEU A 94 3.49 5.79 5.71
N THR A 95 3.35 7.10 5.56
CA THR A 95 4.01 7.85 4.49
C THR A 95 4.71 9.07 5.10
N ALA A 96 6.00 9.25 4.80
CA ALA A 96 6.72 10.45 5.19
C ALA A 96 6.20 11.65 4.40
N VAL A 97 5.99 12.78 5.09
CA VAL A 97 5.41 13.99 4.52
C VAL A 97 6.13 15.20 5.08
N ASP A 98 6.76 15.97 4.18
CA ASP A 98 7.28 17.30 4.49
C ASP A 98 6.15 18.32 4.63
N GLY A 99 6.36 19.34 5.46
CA GLY A 99 5.45 20.47 5.69
C GLY A 99 4.51 20.28 6.88
N GLY A 100 4.87 19.39 7.79
CA GLY A 100 4.37 19.29 9.15
C GLY A 100 3.02 18.59 9.33
N LEU A 101 2.57 18.58 10.58
CA LEU A 101 1.45 17.78 11.06
C LEU A 101 0.14 18.00 10.29
N ASP A 102 -0.20 19.26 9.98
CA ASP A 102 -1.45 19.58 9.28
C ASP A 102 -1.45 19.04 7.85
N ARG A 103 -0.29 19.07 7.17
CA ARG A 103 -0.13 18.55 5.82
C ARG A 103 -0.16 17.02 5.80
N ALA A 104 0.49 16.37 6.76
CA ALA A 104 0.42 14.92 6.93
C ALA A 104 -1.02 14.45 7.19
N ALA A 105 -1.74 15.12 8.11
CA ALA A 105 -3.13 14.79 8.40
C ALA A 105 -4.06 14.99 7.19
N GLN A 106 -3.86 16.06 6.42
CA GLN A 106 -4.62 16.29 5.19
C GLN A 106 -4.31 15.24 4.12
N SER A 107 -3.03 14.88 3.94
CA SER A 107 -2.61 13.84 3.00
C SER A 107 -3.23 12.49 3.34
N ALA A 108 -3.23 12.12 4.63
CA ALA A 108 -3.88 10.90 5.10
C ALA A 108 -5.40 10.93 4.84
N LEU A 109 -6.05 12.07 5.08
CA LEU A 109 -7.48 12.23 4.86
C LEU A 109 -7.86 12.10 3.39
N ASP A 110 -7.10 12.72 2.48
CA ASP A 110 -7.33 12.64 1.04
C ASP A 110 -7.16 11.19 0.55
N GLU A 111 -6.13 10.50 1.04
CA GLU A 111 -5.90 9.10 0.72
C GLU A 111 -7.03 8.20 1.25
N ALA A 112 -7.42 8.35 2.51
CA ALA A 112 -8.48 7.55 3.11
C ALA A 112 -9.83 7.81 2.42
N ALA A 113 -10.15 9.07 2.09
CA ALA A 113 -11.38 9.43 1.38
C ALA A 113 -11.45 8.79 -0.02
N SER A 114 -10.32 8.64 -0.71
CA SER A 114 -10.27 7.97 -2.03
C SER A 114 -10.62 6.48 -1.96
N HIS A 115 -10.47 5.84 -0.79
CA HIS A 115 -10.78 4.42 -0.58
C HIS A 115 -12.13 4.20 0.12
N ALA A 116 -12.46 5.06 1.10
CA ALA A 116 -13.66 4.93 1.93
C ALA A 116 -14.95 5.38 1.22
N GLY A 117 -14.85 6.23 0.19
CA GLY A 117 -16.00 6.86 -0.44
C GLY A 117 -16.68 7.89 0.48
N GLU A 118 -18.02 7.97 0.43
CA GLU A 118 -18.83 8.92 1.22
C GLU A 118 -19.07 8.45 2.67
N GLY A 119 -18.03 8.02 3.38
CA GLY A 119 -18.12 7.67 4.80
C GLY A 119 -18.35 8.88 5.70
N GLU A 120 -19.14 8.71 6.78
CA GLU A 120 -19.32 9.72 7.82
C GLU A 120 -17.98 10.00 8.52
N ARG A 121 -17.63 11.27 8.70
CA ARG A 121 -16.35 11.69 9.30
C ARG A 121 -16.58 12.14 10.74
N SER A 122 -15.75 11.62 11.64
CA SER A 122 -15.71 12.13 13.02
C SER A 122 -15.18 13.57 13.05
N ARG A 123 -15.31 14.20 14.22
CA ARG A 123 -14.54 15.43 14.49
C ARG A 123 -13.05 15.09 14.57
N PRO A 124 -12.16 16.00 14.14
CA PRO A 124 -10.73 15.83 14.36
C PRO A 124 -10.42 15.75 15.85
N LEU A 125 -9.62 14.74 16.22
CA LEU A 125 -9.08 14.56 17.55
C LEU A 125 -7.57 14.79 17.52
N SER A 126 -7.02 15.27 18.62
CA SER A 126 -5.58 15.46 18.79
C SER A 126 -5.16 15.01 20.17
N GLU A 127 -4.10 14.24 20.23
CA GLU A 127 -3.56 13.65 21.45
C GLU A 127 -2.04 13.69 21.45
N THR A 128 -1.46 13.67 22.65
CA THR A 128 -0.02 13.58 22.87
C THR A 128 0.31 12.16 23.33
N LEU A 129 1.20 11.51 22.59
CA LEU A 129 1.66 10.14 22.86
C LEU A 129 2.66 10.11 24.02
N ARG A 130 2.99 8.92 24.55
CA ARG A 130 4.01 8.83 25.61
C ARG A 130 5.40 9.19 25.11
N SER A 131 5.68 8.98 23.83
CA SER A 131 6.89 9.44 23.14
C SER A 131 7.02 10.97 23.14
N GLY A 132 5.94 11.71 23.40
CA GLY A 132 5.88 13.17 23.29
C GLY A 132 5.41 13.66 21.92
N ALA A 133 5.29 12.76 20.94
CA ALA A 133 4.74 13.09 19.63
C ALA A 133 3.26 13.50 19.71
N THR A 134 2.84 14.32 18.75
CA THR A 134 1.45 14.75 18.59
C THR A 134 0.80 13.96 17.46
N PHE A 135 -0.28 13.25 17.76
CA PHE A 135 -1.10 12.55 16.78
C PHE A 135 -2.43 13.27 16.59
N ARG A 136 -2.77 13.61 15.34
CA ARG A 136 -4.07 14.16 14.97
C ARG A 136 -4.76 13.20 14.03
N HIS A 137 -5.99 12.79 14.34
CA HIS A 137 -6.71 11.82 13.53
C HIS A 137 -8.20 12.10 13.40
N ILE A 138 -8.80 11.48 12.38
CA ILE A 138 -10.22 11.47 12.07
C ILE A 138 -10.59 10.02 11.74
N ASP A 139 -11.72 9.56 12.28
CA ASP A 139 -12.33 8.30 11.87
C ASP A 139 -13.29 8.54 10.70
N ILE A 140 -13.28 7.64 9.73
CA ILE A 140 -14.13 7.71 8.54
C ILE A 140 -14.92 6.40 8.45
N GLY A 141 -16.22 6.51 8.71
CA GLY A 141 -17.07 5.37 8.99
C GLY A 141 -16.55 4.56 10.19
N ASP A 142 -16.74 3.25 10.11
CA ASP A 142 -16.34 2.29 11.14
C ASP A 142 -15.05 1.53 10.79
N ARG A 143 -14.41 1.84 9.65
CA ARG A 143 -13.33 1.02 9.07
C ARG A 143 -12.05 1.76 8.76
N PHE A 144 -12.07 3.09 8.73
CA PHE A 144 -10.91 3.88 8.35
C PHE A 144 -10.53 4.86 9.45
N LEU A 145 -9.23 5.04 9.65
CA LEU A 145 -8.66 6.17 10.37
C LEU A 145 -7.65 6.85 9.46
N ALA A 146 -7.70 8.17 9.44
CA ALA A 146 -6.73 9.02 8.78
C ALA A 146 -6.12 9.97 9.81
N GLY A 147 -4.80 10.08 9.85
CA GLY A 147 -4.13 10.97 10.78
C GLY A 147 -2.74 11.40 10.35
N GLY A 148 -2.23 12.43 11.02
CA GLY A 148 -0.86 12.87 10.95
C GLY A 148 -0.19 12.66 12.30
N LEU A 149 1.10 12.31 12.29
CA LEU A 149 1.95 12.20 13.46
C LEU A 149 3.18 13.07 13.28
N ALA A 150 3.58 13.81 14.30
CA ALA A 150 4.82 14.58 14.27
C ALA A 150 5.43 14.67 15.68
N SER A 151 6.74 14.85 15.78
CA SER A 151 7.46 15.03 17.05
C SER A 151 6.95 16.23 17.88
N GLY A 152 6.25 17.17 17.23
CA GLY A 152 5.48 18.24 17.87
C GLY A 152 4.70 19.07 16.85
N ALA A 153 3.83 19.98 17.31
CA ALA A 153 2.96 20.78 16.42
C ALA A 153 3.69 21.72 15.45
N GLY A 154 4.97 22.01 15.68
CA GLY A 154 5.82 22.84 14.81
C GLY A 154 6.93 22.07 14.09
N ALA A 155 6.89 20.74 14.09
CA ALA A 155 7.83 19.93 13.32
C ALA A 155 7.49 20.03 11.83
N GLU A 156 8.53 20.13 10.99
CA GLU A 156 8.41 20.18 9.52
C GLU A 156 8.26 18.77 8.92
N ASP A 157 8.83 17.77 9.58
CA ASP A 157 8.72 16.36 9.21
C ASP A 157 7.56 15.72 9.98
N ALA A 158 6.73 14.97 9.25
CA ALA A 158 5.56 14.32 9.80
C ALA A 158 5.22 13.03 9.03
N ILE A 159 4.48 12.15 9.68
CA ILE A 159 4.02 10.88 9.10
C ILE A 159 2.52 10.92 8.88
N ALA A 160 2.09 10.73 7.64
CA ALA A 160 0.70 10.43 7.31
C ALA A 160 0.41 8.96 7.65
N VAL A 161 -0.61 8.74 8.46
CA VAL A 161 -1.06 7.43 8.94
C VAL A 161 -2.46 7.16 8.41
N VAL A 162 -2.61 6.10 7.62
CA VAL A 162 -3.91 5.63 7.13
C VAL A 162 -4.09 4.19 7.58
N ALA A 163 -5.11 3.92 8.39
CA ALA A 163 -5.49 2.59 8.82
C ALA A 163 -6.83 2.19 8.19
N ALA A 164 -6.94 0.95 7.74
CA ALA A 164 -8.13 0.41 7.10
C ALA A 164 -8.33 -1.06 7.47
N THR A 165 -9.55 -1.44 7.81
CA THR A 165 -9.96 -2.85 7.95
C THR A 165 -10.66 -3.36 6.69
N SER A 166 -10.62 -4.69 6.47
CA SER A 166 -11.42 -5.32 5.42
C SER A 166 -12.92 -5.14 5.64
N ASP A 167 -13.71 -5.35 4.59
CA ASP A 167 -15.16 -5.47 4.71
C ASP A 167 -15.48 -6.53 5.79
N GLU A 168 -16.50 -6.27 6.62
CA GLU A 168 -16.99 -7.11 7.75
C GLU A 168 -16.39 -6.86 9.14
N VAL A 169 -15.24 -6.17 9.28
CA VAL A 169 -14.64 -5.91 10.62
C VAL A 169 -14.49 -4.42 10.87
N THR A 170 -14.88 -3.97 12.07
CA THR A 170 -14.73 -2.58 12.50
C THR A 170 -13.33 -2.29 13.02
N LEU A 171 -12.87 -1.07 12.79
CA LEU A 171 -11.58 -0.56 13.26
C LEU A 171 -11.47 -0.56 14.78
N ASP A 172 -12.60 -0.48 15.49
CA ASP A 172 -12.66 -0.48 16.96
C ASP A 172 -11.96 -1.72 17.56
N THR A 173 -12.10 -2.87 16.90
CA THR A 173 -11.45 -4.14 17.27
C THR A 173 -9.91 -4.03 17.31
N TYR A 174 -9.33 -3.15 16.49
CA TYR A 174 -7.88 -2.98 16.36
C TYR A 174 -7.35 -1.71 17.04
N ARG A 175 -8.19 -0.93 17.74
CA ARG A 175 -7.76 0.31 18.42
C ARG A 175 -6.56 0.11 19.34
N PRO A 176 -6.49 -0.93 20.19
CA PRO A 176 -5.33 -1.13 21.05
C PRO A 176 -4.05 -1.36 20.25
N ALA A 177 -4.14 -2.12 19.15
CA ALA A 177 -2.99 -2.44 18.32
C ALA A 177 -2.54 -1.25 17.45
N LEU A 178 -3.48 -0.42 16.98
CA LEU A 178 -3.18 0.85 16.33
C LEU A 178 -2.49 1.83 17.26
N ALA A 179 -2.99 1.96 18.51
CA ALA A 179 -2.36 2.80 19.51
C ALA A 179 -0.93 2.33 19.82
N GLU A 180 -0.71 1.01 19.95
CA GLU A 180 0.63 0.45 20.13
C GLU A 180 1.55 0.75 18.93
N LEU A 181 1.06 0.55 17.70
CA LEU A 181 1.84 0.82 16.49
C LEU A 181 2.23 2.30 16.40
N VAL A 182 1.27 3.20 16.58
CA VAL A 182 1.48 4.66 16.48
C VAL A 182 2.43 5.18 17.56
N GLU A 183 2.36 4.62 18.77
CA GLU A 183 3.29 4.94 19.87
C GLU A 183 4.74 4.56 19.55
N ARG A 184 4.97 3.62 18.62
CA ARG A 184 6.30 3.12 18.25
C ARG A 184 6.82 3.70 16.94
N ILE A 185 6.17 4.75 16.43
CA ILE A 185 6.69 5.56 15.33
C ILE A 185 7.57 6.65 15.92
N ASP A 186 8.75 6.82 15.33
CA ASP A 186 9.69 7.92 15.57
C ASP A 186 9.62 8.86 14.35
N PRO A 187 8.80 9.93 14.41
CA PRO A 187 8.51 10.82 13.29
C PRO A 187 9.49 11.99 13.13
#